data_AF-A0A934IW64-F1
#
_entry.id   AF-A0A934IW64-F1
#
_cell.length_a   1.000
_cell.length_b   1.000
_cell.length_c   1.000
_cell.angle_alpha   90.00
_cell.angle_beta   90.00
_cell.angle_gamma   90.00
#
_symmetry.space_group_name_H-M   'P 1'
#
loop_
_entity.id
_entity.type
_entity.pdbx_description
1 polymer ?
#
loop_
_entity_poly.entity_id
_entity_poly.type
_entity_poly.pdbx_seq_one_letter_code
_entity_poly.pdbx_strand_id
1 'polypeptide(L)'
;MHKALIGAGIVGVGAVAALSALWLAPPLRLVAPTLFGVTCADRICVERANDLPQARALIKAAIDDLEDQIGLAVPELAVVLCRTEACYRGFGGGAERAISFPFLGMLIAGRSWQDYIVRHELIHWLQFEHFGAVETMSYPAWFREGMAYALSDAPAWDVPQPFKPWADQFVTWRGDRTINDMFLQKPVLDAIP
;
A
#
# COMPACT_ATOMS: atom_id res chain seq x y z
N MET A 1 25.34 -17.19 -38.28
CA MET A 1 24.68 -15.87 -38.20
C MET A 1 23.16 -15.91 -37.89
N HIS A 2 22.52 -17.08 -37.74
CA HIS A 2 21.07 -17.17 -37.46
C HIS A 2 20.67 -17.16 -35.97
N LYS A 3 21.60 -17.41 -35.04
CA LYS A 3 21.28 -17.45 -33.59
C LYS A 3 21.09 -16.07 -32.95
N ALA A 4 21.67 -15.02 -33.53
CA ALA A 4 21.57 -13.65 -33.00
C ALA A 4 20.22 -12.98 -33.27
N LEU A 5 19.56 -13.29 -34.40
CA LEU A 5 18.26 -12.73 -34.76
C LEU A 5 17.10 -13.31 -33.93
N ILE A 6 17.18 -14.58 -33.52
CA ILE A 6 16.13 -15.23 -32.72
C ILE A 6 16.16 -14.70 -31.27
N GLY A 7 17.35 -14.46 -30.71
CA GLY A 7 17.50 -13.83 -29.39
C GLY A 7 17.04 -12.37 -29.37
N ALA A 8 17.34 -11.60 -30.42
CA ALA A 8 16.90 -10.21 -30.55
C ALA A 8 15.38 -10.08 -30.73
N GLY A 9 14.75 -11.00 -31.46
CA GLY A 9 13.29 -11.02 -31.67
C GLY A 9 12.50 -11.34 -30.40
N ILE A 10 12.96 -12.30 -29.59
CA ILE A 10 12.29 -12.67 -28.33
C ILE A 10 12.46 -11.55 -27.28
N VAL A 11 13.65 -10.95 -27.19
CA VAL A 11 13.90 -9.81 -26.28
C VAL A 11 13.09 -8.58 -26.70
N GLY A 12 12.98 -8.30 -28.01
CA GLY A 12 12.18 -7.20 -28.52
C GLY A 12 10.68 -7.35 -28.25
N VAL A 13 10.12 -8.55 -28.48
CA VAL A 13 8.70 -8.83 -28.19
C VAL A 13 8.40 -8.77 -26.68
N GLY A 14 9.29 -9.31 -25.84
CA GLY A 14 9.16 -9.25 -24.38
C GLY A 14 9.18 -7.82 -23.84
N ALA A 15 10.09 -6.97 -24.35
CA ALA A 15 10.15 -5.57 -23.96
C ALA A 15 8.90 -4.77 -24.38
N VAL A 16 8.39 -5.00 -25.59
CA VAL A 16 7.15 -4.34 -26.06
C VAL A 16 5.94 -4.78 -25.23
N ALA A 17 5.82 -6.07 -24.90
CA ALA A 17 4.74 -6.58 -24.07
C ALA A 17 4.81 -6.02 -22.63
N ALA A 18 5.99 -5.99 -22.02
CA ALA A 18 6.20 -5.44 -20.68
C ALA A 18 5.88 -3.93 -20.63
N LEU A 19 6.35 -3.16 -21.63
CA LEU A 19 6.02 -1.74 -21.72
C LEU A 19 4.52 -1.52 -21.93
N SER A 20 3.88 -2.30 -22.80
CA SER A 20 2.43 -2.22 -23.04
C SER A 20 1.60 -2.50 -21.78
N ALA A 21 2.04 -3.45 -20.94
CA ALA A 21 1.37 -3.78 -19.69
C ALA A 21 1.34 -2.59 -18.71
N LEU A 22 2.42 -1.79 -18.63
CA LEU A 22 2.48 -0.58 -17.79
C LEU A 22 1.45 0.49 -18.22
N TRP A 23 1.07 0.52 -19.49
CA TRP A 23 0.07 1.45 -20.00
C TRP A 23 -1.36 0.97 -19.76
N LEU A 24 -1.61 -0.35 -19.89
CA LEU A 24 -2.93 -0.96 -19.78
C LEU A 24 -3.35 -1.27 -18.33
N ALA A 25 -2.41 -1.45 -17.41
CA ALA A 25 -2.66 -1.72 -16.00
C ALA A 25 -1.97 -0.65 -15.14
N PRO A 26 -2.66 0.48 -14.83
CA PRO A 26 -2.07 1.61 -14.12
C PRO A 26 -1.30 1.28 -12.83
N PRO A 27 -1.72 0.32 -11.96
CA PRO A 27 -0.94 -0.04 -10.78
C PRO A 27 0.47 -0.54 -11.08
N LEU A 28 0.70 -1.20 -12.23
CA LEU A 28 2.02 -1.70 -12.60
C LEU A 28 3.05 -0.58 -12.83
N ARG A 29 2.61 0.67 -12.99
CA ARG A 29 3.50 1.83 -13.11
C ARG A 29 4.34 2.05 -11.85
N LEU A 30 3.93 1.50 -10.70
CA LEU A 30 4.73 1.48 -9.47
C LEU A 30 6.09 0.77 -9.62
N VAL A 31 6.24 -0.12 -10.61
CA VAL A 31 7.51 -0.82 -10.89
C VAL A 31 8.57 0.14 -11.46
N ALA A 32 8.15 1.14 -12.24
CA ALA A 32 9.05 2.12 -12.85
C ALA A 32 8.41 3.53 -12.87
N PRO A 33 8.21 4.16 -11.69
CA PRO A 33 7.36 5.35 -11.57
C PRO A 33 7.88 6.54 -12.38
N THR A 34 9.20 6.69 -12.50
CA THR A 34 9.83 7.81 -13.21
C THR A 34 9.46 7.88 -14.69
N LEU A 35 9.08 6.76 -15.32
CA LEU A 35 8.56 6.73 -16.69
C LEU A 35 7.18 7.39 -16.82
N PHE A 36 6.51 7.64 -15.69
CA PHE A 36 5.16 8.17 -15.60
C PHE A 36 5.12 9.55 -14.89
N GLY A 37 6.23 10.29 -14.94
CA GLY A 37 6.24 11.71 -14.61
C GLY A 37 6.39 12.06 -13.12
N VAL A 38 6.78 11.10 -12.28
CA VAL A 38 7.13 11.36 -10.87
C VAL A 38 8.65 11.37 -10.66
N THR A 39 9.10 12.09 -9.65
CA THR A 39 10.52 12.15 -9.24
C THR A 39 10.72 11.25 -8.03
N CYS A 40 11.75 10.39 -8.06
CA CYS A 40 12.00 9.42 -6.99
C CYS A 40 13.34 9.68 -6.30
N ALA A 41 13.37 9.41 -4.99
CA ALA A 41 14.56 9.20 -4.20
C ALA A 41 14.38 7.91 -3.39
N ASP A 42 15.29 6.96 -3.57
CA ASP A 42 15.15 5.60 -3.06
C ASP A 42 13.82 4.97 -3.56
N ARG A 43 12.97 4.48 -2.66
CA ARG A 43 11.66 3.89 -3.02
C ARG A 43 10.49 4.86 -2.89
N ILE A 44 10.76 6.15 -2.61
CA ILE A 44 9.75 7.19 -2.40
C ILE A 44 9.73 8.13 -3.61
N CYS A 45 8.58 8.25 -4.24
CA CYS A 45 8.35 9.02 -5.43
C CYS A 45 7.26 10.07 -5.22
N VAL A 46 7.43 11.26 -5.81
CA VAL A 46 6.49 12.37 -5.71
C VAL A 46 6.22 12.99 -7.07
N GLU A 47 5.03 13.53 -7.27
CA GLU A 47 4.68 14.23 -8.51
C GLU A 47 5.53 15.49 -8.75
N ARG A 48 5.89 16.23 -7.70
CA ARG A 48 6.71 17.44 -7.81
C ARG A 48 7.99 17.25 -7.01
N ALA A 49 9.15 17.40 -7.65
CA ALA A 49 10.46 17.17 -7.03
C ALA A 49 10.65 17.91 -5.69
N ASN A 50 10.11 19.13 -5.56
CA ASN A 50 10.20 19.93 -4.33
C ASN A 50 9.45 19.32 -3.13
N ASP A 51 8.55 18.35 -3.35
CA ASP A 51 7.83 17.67 -2.28
C ASP A 51 8.63 16.49 -1.69
N LEU A 52 9.75 16.08 -2.29
CA LEU A 52 10.54 14.92 -1.83
C LEU A 52 10.95 15.00 -0.36
N PRO A 53 11.47 16.13 0.17
CA PRO A 53 11.85 16.19 1.58
C PRO A 53 10.66 15.96 2.53
N GLN A 54 9.50 16.55 2.21
CA GLN A 54 8.28 16.36 3.00
C GLN A 54 7.80 14.91 2.94
N ALA A 55 7.76 14.32 1.75
CA ALA A 55 7.35 12.94 1.56
C ALA A 55 8.25 11.96 2.33
N ARG A 56 9.57 12.13 2.25
CA ARG A 56 10.53 11.28 2.98
C ARG A 56 10.34 11.39 4.50
N ALA A 57 10.15 12.61 5.01
CA ALA A 57 9.90 12.82 6.43
C ALA A 57 8.59 12.16 6.87
N LEU A 58 7.51 12.30 6.09
CA LEU A 58 6.21 11.70 6.38
C LEU A 58 6.28 10.16 6.40
N ILE A 59 6.85 9.55 5.35
CA ILE A 59 6.95 8.09 5.28
C ILE A 59 7.85 7.54 6.39
N LYS A 60 8.96 8.22 6.68
CA LYS A 60 9.84 7.80 7.78
C LYS A 60 9.11 7.87 9.12
N ALA A 61 8.46 8.99 9.44
CA ALA A 61 7.74 9.16 10.70
C ALA A 61 6.64 8.08 10.86
N ALA A 62 5.85 7.85 9.81
CA ALA A 62 4.80 6.83 9.84
C ALA A 62 5.33 5.40 10.04
N ILE A 63 6.50 5.08 9.45
CA ILE A 63 7.17 3.80 9.69
C ILE A 63 7.63 3.73 11.15
N ASP A 64 8.41 4.71 11.61
CA ASP A 64 8.93 4.73 12.99
C ASP A 64 7.78 4.61 14.03
N ASP A 65 6.73 5.42 13.88
CA ASP A 65 5.58 5.45 14.79
C ASP A 65 4.81 4.12 14.77
N LEU A 66 4.66 3.50 13.58
CA LEU A 66 4.00 2.20 13.48
C LEU A 66 4.86 1.09 14.11
N GLU A 67 6.16 1.04 13.78
CA GLU A 67 7.09 0.05 14.33
C GLU A 67 7.15 0.12 15.86
N ASP A 68 7.21 1.34 16.43
CA ASP A 68 7.17 1.58 17.87
C ASP A 68 5.85 1.09 18.49
N GLN A 69 4.72 1.28 17.79
CA GLN A 69 3.41 0.85 18.28
C GLN A 69 3.20 -0.66 18.25
N ILE A 70 3.60 -1.33 17.17
CA ILE A 70 3.27 -2.76 16.96
C ILE A 70 4.42 -3.70 17.31
N GLY A 71 5.63 -3.18 17.50
CA GLY A 71 6.83 -3.97 17.80
C GLY A 71 7.29 -4.86 16.65
N LEU A 72 7.01 -4.46 15.40
CA LEU A 72 7.38 -5.18 14.18
C LEU A 72 8.01 -4.22 13.19
N ALA A 73 9.07 -4.69 12.53
CA ALA A 73 9.67 -3.97 11.42
C ALA A 73 8.72 -3.94 10.22
N VAL A 74 8.61 -2.79 9.57
CA VAL A 74 7.83 -2.60 8.35
C VAL A 74 8.72 -2.92 7.15
N PRO A 75 8.38 -3.92 6.31
CA PRO A 75 9.16 -4.23 5.12
C PRO A 75 9.18 -3.06 4.13
N GLU A 76 10.30 -2.89 3.43
CA GLU A 76 10.41 -1.86 2.39
C GLU A 76 9.34 -2.01 1.31
N LEU A 77 8.74 -0.89 0.90
CA LEU A 77 7.76 -0.81 -0.18
C LEU A 77 8.04 0.39 -1.10
N ALA A 78 7.57 0.30 -2.34
CA ALA A 78 7.52 1.49 -3.20
C ALA A 78 6.37 2.40 -2.75
N VAL A 79 6.61 3.71 -2.77
CA VAL A 79 5.61 4.71 -2.37
C VAL A 79 5.53 5.78 -3.44
N VAL A 80 4.35 6.01 -3.99
CA VAL A 80 4.08 7.19 -4.82
C VAL A 80 3.13 8.11 -4.08
N LEU A 81 3.54 9.36 -3.90
CA LEU A 81 2.68 10.40 -3.36
C LEU A 81 2.35 11.41 -4.46
N CYS A 82 1.08 11.48 -4.83
CA CYS A 82 0.58 12.39 -5.84
C CYS A 82 0.08 13.68 -5.19
N ARG A 83 0.12 14.82 -5.92
CA ARG A 83 -0.56 16.06 -5.53
C ARG A 83 -1.89 16.21 -6.25
N THR A 84 -1.96 15.79 -7.51
CA THR A 84 -3.14 15.89 -8.37
C THR A 84 -3.89 14.57 -8.46
N GLU A 85 -5.20 14.66 -8.73
CA GLU A 85 -6.01 13.48 -9.04
C GLU A 85 -5.57 12.80 -10.34
N ALA A 86 -5.00 13.55 -11.28
CA ALA A 86 -4.48 13.00 -12.54
C ALA A 86 -3.28 12.07 -12.28
N CYS A 87 -2.34 12.49 -11.43
CA CYS A 87 -1.26 11.61 -10.97
C CYS A 87 -1.83 10.39 -10.25
N TYR A 88 -2.75 10.59 -9.28
CA TYR A 88 -3.29 9.49 -8.48
C TYR A 88 -4.00 8.43 -9.34
N ARG A 89 -4.92 8.86 -10.21
CA ARG A 89 -5.57 7.97 -11.18
C ARG A 89 -4.59 7.35 -12.18
N GLY A 90 -3.54 8.10 -12.51
CA GLY A 90 -2.44 7.64 -13.36
C GLY A 90 -1.73 6.42 -12.81
N PHE A 91 -1.66 6.23 -11.49
CA PHE A 91 -1.08 5.04 -10.85
C PHE A 91 -2.13 4.01 -10.42
N GLY A 92 -3.39 4.16 -10.85
CA GLY A 92 -4.46 3.21 -10.55
C GLY A 92 -5.30 3.55 -9.32
N GLY A 93 -5.10 4.72 -8.72
CA GLY A 93 -5.98 5.23 -7.68
C GLY A 93 -7.37 5.61 -8.21
N GLY A 94 -8.35 5.59 -7.32
CA GLY A 94 -9.75 5.90 -7.57
C GLY A 94 -10.25 7.07 -6.72
N ALA A 95 -11.31 6.82 -5.94
CA ALA A 95 -11.95 7.82 -5.07
C ALA A 95 -11.44 7.76 -3.62
N GLU A 96 -10.76 6.67 -3.27
CA GLU A 96 -10.10 6.45 -2.00
C GLU A 96 -8.94 7.41 -1.77
N ARG A 97 -8.48 7.48 -0.51
CA ARG A 97 -7.50 8.47 -0.05
C ARG A 97 -6.07 8.01 -0.28
N ALA A 98 -5.87 6.71 -0.21
CA ALA A 98 -4.65 6.00 -0.51
C ALA A 98 -5.02 4.53 -0.81
N ILE A 99 -4.08 3.78 -1.37
CA ILE A 99 -4.25 2.36 -1.66
C ILE A 99 -2.91 1.64 -1.61
N SER A 100 -2.92 0.47 -0.97
CA SER A 100 -1.81 -0.48 -0.98
C SER A 100 -2.09 -1.59 -1.98
N PHE A 101 -1.24 -1.69 -3.00
CA PHE A 101 -1.29 -2.76 -3.97
C PHE A 101 -0.36 -3.89 -3.53
N PRO A 102 -0.86 -5.13 -3.40
CA PRO A 102 -0.03 -6.26 -3.00
C PRO A 102 1.20 -6.40 -3.91
N PHE A 103 2.37 -6.59 -3.30
CA PHE A 103 3.67 -6.77 -3.97
C PHE A 103 4.21 -5.58 -4.80
N LEU A 104 3.42 -4.51 -4.98
CA LEU A 104 3.82 -3.35 -5.79
C LEU A 104 4.22 -2.16 -4.93
N GLY A 105 3.46 -1.89 -3.86
CA GLY A 105 3.68 -0.75 -2.98
C GLY A 105 2.40 0.04 -2.75
N MET A 106 2.53 1.26 -2.23
CA MET A 106 1.40 2.12 -1.89
C MET A 106 1.37 3.41 -2.70
N LEU A 107 0.16 3.94 -2.85
CA LEU A 107 -0.14 5.17 -3.57
C LEU A 107 -0.98 6.09 -2.67
N ILE A 108 -0.56 7.35 -2.51
CA ILE A 108 -1.23 8.31 -1.62
C ILE A 108 -1.73 9.52 -2.41
N ALA A 109 -3.02 9.87 -2.27
CA ALA A 109 -3.61 11.02 -2.92
C ALA A 109 -3.19 12.35 -2.25
N GLY A 110 -3.16 13.45 -3.01
CA GLY A 110 -2.57 14.72 -2.55
C GLY A 110 -3.18 15.34 -1.30
N ARG A 111 -4.48 15.16 -1.09
CA ARG A 111 -5.17 15.64 0.13
C ARG A 111 -4.95 14.74 1.35
N SER A 112 -4.24 13.64 1.18
CA SER A 112 -4.16 12.53 2.13
C SER A 112 -2.75 12.30 2.68
N TRP A 113 -1.83 13.27 2.53
CA TRP A 113 -0.49 13.20 3.08
C TRP A 113 -0.53 13.46 4.60
N GLN A 114 -1.08 12.49 5.33
CA GLN A 114 -1.24 12.51 6.78
C GLN A 114 -0.63 11.23 7.34
N ASP A 115 0.02 11.33 8.49
CA ASP A 115 0.73 10.23 9.13
C ASP A 115 -0.15 8.98 9.30
N TYR A 116 -1.32 9.13 9.94
CA TYR A 116 -2.26 8.03 10.15
C TYR A 116 -2.82 7.42 8.86
N ILE A 117 -2.81 8.13 7.73
CA ILE A 117 -3.20 7.54 6.43
C ILE A 117 -2.08 6.65 5.91
N VAL A 118 -0.83 7.11 6.05
CA VAL A 118 0.33 6.27 5.69
C VAL A 118 0.35 5.01 6.55
N ARG A 119 0.17 5.15 7.86
CA ARG A 119 0.14 4.02 8.79
C ARG A 119 -0.98 3.03 8.45
N HIS A 120 -2.17 3.53 8.08
CA HIS A 120 -3.27 2.69 7.59
C HIS A 120 -2.86 1.82 6.40
N GLU A 121 -2.21 2.41 5.40
CA GLU A 121 -1.70 1.68 4.24
C GLU A 121 -0.56 0.72 4.59
N LEU A 122 0.35 1.11 5.50
CA LEU A 122 1.41 0.21 5.99
C LEU A 122 0.84 -1.01 6.71
N ILE A 123 -0.30 -0.90 7.39
CA ILE A 123 -0.98 -2.04 8.01
C ILE A 123 -1.54 -2.99 6.93
N HIS A 124 -2.10 -2.48 5.84
CA HIS A 124 -2.47 -3.31 4.69
C HIS A 124 -1.25 -3.97 4.05
N TRP A 125 -0.14 -3.25 3.93
CA TRP A 125 1.13 -3.81 3.47
C TRP A 125 1.60 -4.98 4.35
N LEU A 126 1.59 -4.80 5.68
CA LEU A 126 1.91 -5.87 6.63
C LEU A 126 0.96 -7.07 6.50
N GLN A 127 -0.33 -6.84 6.30
CA GLN A 127 -1.28 -7.93 6.03
C GLN A 127 -0.86 -8.73 4.79
N PHE A 128 -0.51 -8.06 3.70
CA PHE A 128 -0.05 -8.74 2.48
C PHE A 128 1.27 -9.48 2.68
N GLU A 129 2.20 -8.92 3.45
CA GLU A 129 3.50 -9.55 3.74
C GLU A 129 3.35 -10.79 4.63
N HIS A 130 2.47 -10.76 5.64
CA HIS A 130 2.30 -11.86 6.58
C HIS A 130 1.34 -12.95 6.10
N PHE A 131 0.24 -12.58 5.46
CA PHE A 131 -0.78 -13.53 5.00
C PHE A 131 -0.64 -13.89 3.52
N GLY A 132 -0.01 -13.02 2.72
CA GLY A 132 -0.06 -13.09 1.27
C GLY A 132 -1.30 -12.40 0.69
N ALA A 133 -1.19 -11.91 -0.55
CA ALA A 133 -2.25 -11.15 -1.21
C ALA A 133 -3.59 -11.89 -1.32
N VAL A 134 -3.56 -13.15 -1.77
CA VAL A 134 -4.79 -13.93 -1.98
C VAL A 134 -5.53 -14.17 -0.68
N GLU A 135 -4.80 -14.52 0.38
CA GLU A 135 -5.40 -14.80 1.68
C GLU A 135 -5.82 -13.52 2.41
N THR A 136 -5.03 -12.44 2.31
CA THR A 136 -5.48 -11.13 2.81
C THR A 136 -6.82 -10.74 2.19
N MET A 137 -6.97 -10.94 0.88
CA MET A 137 -8.20 -10.58 0.18
C MET A 137 -9.38 -11.52 0.46
N SER A 138 -9.17 -12.73 0.98
CA SER A 138 -10.24 -13.65 1.40
C SER A 138 -10.77 -13.35 2.80
N TYR A 139 -10.01 -12.61 3.63
CA TYR A 139 -10.49 -12.16 4.94
C TYR A 139 -11.63 -11.14 4.82
N PRO A 140 -12.56 -11.13 5.80
CA PRO A 140 -13.68 -10.21 5.79
C PRO A 140 -13.19 -8.75 5.92
N ALA A 141 -13.94 -7.83 5.31
CA ALA A 141 -13.60 -6.41 5.30
C ALA A 141 -13.45 -5.83 6.72
N TRP A 142 -14.27 -6.30 7.68
CA TRP A 142 -14.16 -5.85 9.07
C TRP A 142 -12.78 -6.15 9.67
N PHE A 143 -12.14 -7.25 9.28
CA PHE A 143 -10.82 -7.62 9.76
C PHE A 143 -9.76 -6.78 9.06
N ARG A 144 -9.79 -6.75 7.72
CA ARG A 144 -8.76 -6.06 6.91
C ARG A 144 -8.72 -4.56 7.19
N GLU A 145 -9.86 -3.90 7.01
CA GLU A 145 -10.02 -2.45 7.17
C GLU A 145 -10.08 -2.07 8.65
N GLY A 146 -10.78 -2.87 9.47
CA GLY A 146 -10.87 -2.61 10.92
C GLY A 146 -9.51 -2.65 11.59
N MET A 147 -8.63 -3.59 11.23
CA MET A 147 -7.24 -3.62 11.67
C MET A 147 -6.49 -2.35 11.24
N ALA A 148 -6.62 -1.97 9.97
CA ALA A 148 -5.93 -0.80 9.41
C ALA A 148 -6.38 0.51 10.05
N TYR A 149 -7.67 0.67 10.39
CA TYR A 149 -8.16 1.86 11.10
C TYR A 149 -7.86 1.83 12.60
N ALA A 150 -7.94 0.66 13.26
CA ALA A 150 -7.73 0.55 14.70
C ALA A 150 -6.28 0.77 15.13
N LEU A 151 -5.31 0.54 14.23
CA LEU A 151 -3.88 0.61 14.53
C LEU A 151 -3.15 1.78 13.89
N SER A 152 -3.84 2.56 13.05
CA SER A 152 -3.24 3.72 12.38
C SER A 152 -3.27 5.00 13.20
N ASP A 153 -3.91 4.97 14.38
CA ASP A 153 -4.25 6.15 15.20
C ASP A 153 -5.04 7.22 14.43
N ALA A 154 -5.81 6.80 13.42
CA ALA A 154 -6.69 7.70 12.70
C ALA A 154 -7.66 8.38 13.68
N PRO A 155 -7.72 9.72 13.68
CA PRO A 155 -8.59 10.41 14.62
C PRO A 155 -10.05 10.06 14.33
N ALA A 156 -10.85 9.92 15.38
CA ALA A 156 -12.24 9.45 15.25
C ALA A 156 -13.08 10.30 14.27
N TRP A 157 -12.79 11.58 14.09
CA TRP A 157 -13.51 12.44 13.15
C TRP A 157 -13.14 12.19 11.67
N ASP A 158 -12.00 11.55 11.38
CA ASP A 158 -11.56 11.25 10.01
C ASP A 158 -11.78 9.79 9.59
N VAL A 159 -12.16 8.91 10.52
CA VAL A 159 -12.57 7.53 10.20
C VAL A 159 -13.96 7.56 9.54
N PRO A 160 -14.11 7.12 8.28
CA PRO A 160 -15.40 7.07 7.61
C PRO A 160 -16.44 6.24 8.37
N GLN A 161 -17.70 6.68 8.38
CA GLN A 161 -18.79 6.04 9.13
C GLN A 161 -18.92 4.53 8.89
N PRO A 162 -18.80 4.00 7.66
CA PRO A 162 -18.89 2.55 7.43
C PRO A 162 -17.79 1.72 8.12
N PHE A 163 -16.64 2.32 8.43
CA PHE A 163 -15.48 1.62 8.97
C PHE A 163 -15.37 1.69 10.50
N LYS A 164 -16.09 2.61 11.15
CA LYS A 164 -16.09 2.73 12.62
C LYS A 164 -16.49 1.42 13.31
N PRO A 165 -17.61 0.76 12.95
CA PRO A 165 -18.00 -0.50 13.59
C PRO A 165 -16.98 -1.61 13.35
N TRP A 166 -16.26 -1.57 12.22
CA TRP A 166 -15.23 -2.56 11.88
C TRP A 166 -13.97 -2.38 12.73
N ALA A 167 -13.55 -1.15 12.99
CA ALA A 167 -12.47 -0.87 13.92
C ALA A 167 -12.83 -1.37 15.34
N ASP A 168 -14.05 -1.10 15.81
CA ASP A 168 -14.53 -1.57 17.11
C ASP A 168 -14.62 -3.11 17.17
N GLN A 169 -15.12 -3.74 16.09
CA GLN A 169 -15.18 -5.18 15.96
C GLN A 169 -13.78 -5.81 15.96
N PHE A 170 -12.81 -5.21 15.26
CA PHE A 170 -11.42 -5.67 15.26
C PHE A 170 -10.80 -5.57 16.66
N VAL A 171 -11.00 -4.45 17.37
CA VAL A 171 -10.48 -4.28 18.74
C VAL A 171 -11.09 -5.32 19.68
N THR A 172 -12.40 -5.55 19.59
CA THR A 172 -13.11 -6.56 20.37
C THR A 172 -12.61 -7.96 20.07
N TRP A 173 -12.46 -8.30 18.78
CA TRP A 173 -11.94 -9.58 18.35
C TRP A 173 -10.52 -9.79 18.85
N ARG A 174 -9.62 -8.81 18.64
CA ARG A 174 -8.20 -8.86 19.05
C ARG A 174 -8.05 -9.17 20.54
N GLY A 175 -8.85 -8.52 21.38
CA GLY A 175 -8.68 -8.58 22.83
C GLY A 175 -7.26 -8.18 23.22
N ASP A 176 -6.61 -9.00 24.04
CA ASP A 176 -5.26 -8.77 24.56
C ASP A 176 -4.12 -9.34 23.68
N ARG A 177 -4.46 -9.93 22.52
CA ARG A 177 -3.45 -10.51 21.61
C ARG A 177 -2.53 -9.43 21.04
N THR A 178 -1.24 -9.73 20.96
CA THR A 178 -0.29 -8.87 20.26
C THR A 178 -0.51 -8.95 18.75
N ILE A 179 0.05 -7.99 18.02
CA ILE A 179 0.04 -7.99 16.55
C ILE A 179 0.72 -9.23 15.99
N ASN A 180 1.83 -9.63 16.60
CA ASN A 180 2.54 -10.87 16.28
C ASN A 180 1.65 -12.11 16.45
N ASP A 181 0.91 -12.20 17.56
CA ASP A 181 0.01 -13.33 17.79
C ASP A 181 -1.06 -13.42 16.68
N MET A 182 -1.56 -12.28 16.22
CA MET A 182 -2.56 -12.22 15.14
C MET A 182 -2.01 -12.59 13.77
N PHE A 183 -0.78 -12.17 13.44
CA PHE A 183 -0.17 -12.57 12.16
C PHE A 183 0.21 -14.05 12.12
N LEU A 184 0.49 -14.66 13.28
CA LEU A 184 0.77 -16.09 13.40
C LEU A 184 -0.51 -16.95 13.47
N GLN A 185 -1.59 -16.41 14.03
CA GLN A 185 -2.87 -17.08 14.17
C GLN A 185 -3.87 -16.53 13.16
N LYS A 186 -3.95 -17.19 12.00
CA LYS A 186 -4.91 -16.85 10.94
C LYS A 186 -6.31 -16.67 11.55
N PRO A 187 -6.97 -15.51 11.36
CA PRO A 187 -8.30 -15.29 11.90
C PRO A 187 -9.23 -16.37 11.34
N VAL A 188 -9.89 -17.10 12.25
CA VAL A 188 -10.96 -18.03 11.86
C VAL A 188 -12.08 -17.18 11.26
N LEU A 189 -12.38 -17.40 9.98
CA LEU A 189 -13.42 -16.69 9.22
C LEU A 189 -14.80 -16.75 9.90
N ASP A 190 -14.99 -17.70 10.82
CA ASP A 190 -16.26 -18.03 11.47
C ASP A 190 -16.37 -17.54 12.93
N ALA A 191 -15.43 -16.76 13.45
CA ALA A 191 -15.42 -16.38 14.87
C ALA A 191 -15.72 -14.89 15.09
N ILE A 192 -17.01 -14.55 15.10
CA ILE A 192 -17.79 -13.93 16.21
C ILE A 192 -19.28 -13.99 15.77
N PRO A 193 -20.24 -14.35 16.66
CA PRO A 193 -21.67 -14.45 16.35
C PRO A 193 -22.30 -13.18 15.77
#